data_AF-A0A9P7JC55-F1
#
_entry.id   AF-A0A9P7JC55-F1
#
_cell.length_a   1.000
_cell.length_b   1.000
_cell.length_c   1.000
_cell.angle_alpha   90.00
_cell.angle_beta   90.00
_cell.angle_gamma   90.00
#
_symmetry.space_group_name_H-M   'P 1'
#
loop_
_entity.id
_entity.type
_entity.pdbx_description
1 polymer ?
#
loop_
_entity_poly.entity_id
_entity_poly.type
_entity_poly.pdbx_seq_one_letter_code
_entity_poly.pdbx_strand_id
1 'polypeptide(L)'
;MLRGNPCMGMMERARTARETQGQTSSRRLRLDLSRTNYNSNIVNSEHTARLRARTPATALGPLALPRAQSVFYANNILDKCLWQQQVEDNRDEQEHQQRMDKDKQERLNQECINEEEETRKEECKKNKFKYIPILWNSGIPNNQSVTPCLYALRKLDKGEYLELWYFMNDGLDEASNSKTTDDDAMILLTLADGSNTWVSAASTCNTCLVIKDEDLSFEEFCQACPRFLEALEDTNWPQDWMRMMALFWRNLQVHKYRSL
;
A
#
# COMPACT_ATOMS: atom_id res chain seq x y z
N MET A 1 18.92 -41.84 -18.81
CA MET A 1 17.52 -41.46 -19.10
C MET A 1 17.25 -40.10 -18.46
N LEU A 2 17.36 -39.03 -19.24
CA LEU A 2 17.07 -37.67 -18.80
C LEU A 2 15.63 -37.35 -19.23
N ARG A 3 14.70 -37.22 -18.27
CA ARG A 3 13.34 -36.74 -18.55
C ARG A 3 13.32 -35.23 -18.40
N GLY A 4 13.16 -34.54 -19.53
CA GLY A 4 12.98 -33.10 -19.59
C GLY A 4 11.63 -32.66 -19.00
N ASN A 5 11.67 -31.57 -18.25
CA ASN A 5 10.50 -30.88 -17.71
C ASN A 5 9.72 -30.16 -18.83
N PRO A 6 8.42 -30.41 -19.02
CA PRO A 6 7.62 -29.79 -20.08
C PRO A 6 6.94 -28.46 -19.69
N CYS A 7 7.26 -27.87 -18.52
CA CYS A 7 6.49 -26.74 -17.99
C CYS A 7 6.89 -25.34 -18.49
N MET A 8 7.97 -25.21 -19.26
CA MET A 8 8.40 -23.90 -19.81
C MET A 8 7.70 -23.50 -21.12
N GLY A 9 6.98 -24.42 -21.78
CA GLY A 9 6.33 -24.13 -23.08
C GLY A 9 4.98 -23.43 -23.01
N MET A 10 4.34 -23.37 -21.83
CA MET A 10 2.99 -22.79 -21.68
C MET A 10 2.98 -21.31 -21.26
N MET A 11 4.03 -20.82 -20.60
CA MET A 11 4.10 -19.39 -20.24
C MET A 11 4.50 -18.49 -21.42
N GLU A 12 5.21 -19.02 -22.41
CA GLU A 12 5.66 -18.22 -23.57
C GLU A 12 4.55 -18.02 -24.62
N ARG A 13 3.57 -18.93 -24.67
CA ARG A 13 2.36 -18.78 -25.51
C ARG A 13 1.32 -17.83 -24.92
N ALA A 14 1.30 -17.66 -23.60
CA ALA A 14 0.39 -16.72 -22.94
C ALA A 14 0.85 -15.26 -23.06
N ARG A 15 2.17 -15.02 -23.20
CA ARG A 15 2.73 -13.67 -23.34
C ARG A 15 2.55 -13.12 -24.76
N THR A 16 2.68 -13.96 -25.78
CA THR A 16 2.46 -13.59 -27.20
C THR A 16 0.98 -13.39 -27.57
N ALA A 17 0.04 -14.01 -26.86
CA ALA A 17 -1.40 -13.79 -27.05
C ALA A 17 -1.89 -12.42 -26.49
N ARG A 18 -1.24 -11.85 -25.47
CA ARG A 18 -1.63 -10.53 -24.93
C ARG A 18 -1.12 -9.35 -25.77
N GLU A 19 0.02 -9.48 -26.44
CA GLU A 19 0.53 -8.42 -27.32
C GLU A 19 -0.29 -8.27 -28.61
N THR A 20 -0.86 -9.35 -29.12
CA THR A 20 -1.72 -9.31 -30.32
C THR A 20 -3.12 -8.74 -30.04
N GLN A 21 -3.62 -8.85 -28.80
CA GLN A 21 -4.89 -8.25 -28.38
C GLN A 21 -4.77 -6.74 -28.06
N GLY A 22 -3.61 -6.29 -27.55
CA GLY A 22 -3.33 -4.86 -27.34
C GLY A 22 -3.14 -4.07 -28.64
N GLN A 23 -2.50 -4.66 -29.66
CA GLN A 23 -2.29 -4.01 -30.95
C GLN A 23 -3.53 -4.00 -31.86
N THR A 24 -4.44 -4.98 -31.74
CA THR A 24 -5.70 -4.98 -32.51
C THR A 24 -6.75 -4.04 -31.94
N SER A 25 -6.77 -3.81 -30.62
CA SER A 25 -7.67 -2.83 -30.01
C SER A 25 -7.24 -1.38 -30.27
N SER A 26 -5.93 -1.10 -30.26
CA SER A 26 -5.40 0.24 -30.57
C SER A 26 -5.48 0.60 -32.07
N ARG A 27 -5.53 -0.39 -32.97
CA ARG A 27 -5.82 -0.16 -34.41
C ARG A 27 -7.32 -0.04 -34.72
N ARG A 28 -8.21 -0.63 -33.92
CA ARG A 28 -9.68 -0.45 -34.08
C ARG A 28 -10.15 0.94 -33.64
N LEU A 29 -9.53 1.51 -32.61
CA LEU A 29 -9.88 2.87 -32.15
C LEU A 29 -9.25 4.00 -32.97
N ARG A 30 -8.39 3.69 -33.96
CA ARG A 30 -7.75 4.70 -34.82
C ARG A 30 -8.32 4.75 -36.25
N LEU A 31 -9.31 3.92 -36.58
CA LEU A 31 -9.98 3.92 -37.89
C LEU A 31 -11.43 4.41 -37.86
N ASP A 32 -12.03 4.59 -36.68
CA ASP A 32 -13.41 5.11 -36.56
C ASP A 32 -13.49 6.63 -36.30
N LEU A 33 -12.35 7.33 -36.15
CA LEU A 33 -12.32 8.80 -36.05
C LEU A 33 -12.18 9.51 -37.42
N SER A 34 -12.24 8.78 -38.52
CA SER A 34 -12.16 9.35 -39.88
C SER A 34 -13.47 9.29 -40.66
N ARG A 35 -14.60 8.96 -40.02
CA ARG A 35 -15.81 8.62 -40.77
C ARG A 35 -17.15 9.03 -40.17
N THR A 36 -17.25 10.22 -39.58
CA THR A 36 -18.53 10.96 -39.50
C THR A 36 -18.24 12.44 -39.27
N ASN A 37 -17.75 13.13 -40.29
CA ASN A 37 -18.00 14.57 -40.42
C ASN A 37 -18.03 14.92 -41.92
N TYR A 38 -18.95 14.21 -42.59
CA TYR A 38 -19.36 14.48 -43.96
C TYR A 38 -20.87 14.62 -43.87
N ASN A 39 -21.39 15.77 -44.34
CA ASN A 39 -22.75 16.30 -44.15
C ASN A 39 -22.92 16.98 -42.78
N SER A 40 -23.16 18.28 -42.67
CA SER A 40 -23.93 19.14 -43.57
C SER A 40 -23.58 20.61 -43.32
N ASN A 41 -22.76 21.20 -44.19
CA ASN A 41 -22.72 22.67 -44.39
C ASN A 41 -22.23 23.04 -45.80
N ILE A 42 -22.46 22.14 -46.76
CA ILE A 42 -22.38 22.41 -48.20
C ILE A 42 -23.78 22.21 -48.78
N VAL A 43 -24.78 22.83 -48.19
CA VAL A 43 -26.08 23.11 -48.81
C VAL A 43 -26.57 24.37 -48.11
N ASN A 44 -26.31 25.53 -48.72
CA ASN A 44 -27.00 26.83 -48.52
C ASN A 44 -26.14 28.05 -48.91
N SER A 45 -25.04 27.90 -49.67
CA SER A 45 -24.50 29.00 -50.47
C SER A 45 -25.08 29.04 -51.90
N GLU A 46 -25.87 28.04 -52.31
CA GLU A 46 -26.55 28.00 -53.62
C GLU A 46 -27.91 28.72 -53.65
N HIS A 47 -28.35 29.33 -52.55
CA HIS A 47 -29.62 30.09 -52.49
C HIS A 47 -29.46 31.62 -52.42
N THR A 48 -28.32 32.16 -52.86
CA THR A 48 -28.30 33.51 -53.46
C THR A 48 -28.38 33.45 -54.99
N ALA A 49 -28.99 32.40 -55.54
CA ALA A 49 -29.74 32.48 -56.78
C ALA A 49 -31.01 33.34 -56.59
N ARG A 50 -30.86 34.63 -56.26
CA ARG A 50 -31.88 35.63 -56.60
C ARG A 50 -31.44 36.30 -57.87
N LEU A 51 -31.89 35.72 -58.97
CA LEU A 51 -32.16 36.41 -60.23
C LEU A 51 -32.87 37.74 -59.91
N ARG A 52 -32.12 38.82 -59.72
CA ARG A 52 -32.66 40.14 -60.00
C ARG A 52 -32.67 40.25 -61.51
N ALA A 53 -33.86 40.02 -62.05
CA ALA A 53 -34.23 40.36 -63.41
C ALA A 53 -33.49 41.65 -63.80
N ARG A 54 -32.65 41.53 -64.83
CA ARG A 54 -32.09 42.64 -65.58
C ARG A 54 -33.28 43.35 -66.22
N THR A 55 -33.93 44.27 -65.50
CA THR A 55 -34.92 45.16 -66.11
C THR A 55 -34.19 45.98 -67.16
N PRO A 56 -34.60 45.96 -68.43
CA PRO A 56 -34.03 46.86 -69.42
C PRO A 56 -34.29 48.30 -68.96
N ALA A 57 -33.23 49.11 -68.95
CA ALA A 57 -33.27 50.52 -68.61
C ALA A 57 -34.09 51.26 -69.66
N THR A 58 -35.41 51.25 -69.55
CA THR A 58 -36.30 52.05 -70.39
C THR A 58 -37.54 52.39 -69.56
N ALA A 59 -37.65 53.68 -69.22
CA ALA A 59 -38.74 54.35 -68.50
C ALA A 59 -38.92 53.98 -67.00
N LEU A 60 -38.09 54.54 -66.13
CA LEU A 60 -38.37 54.62 -64.69
C LEU A 60 -38.77 56.06 -64.34
N GLY A 61 -40.02 56.26 -63.94
CA GLY A 61 -40.52 57.54 -63.44
C GLY A 61 -39.81 58.00 -62.16
N PRO A 62 -39.98 59.27 -61.75
CA PRO A 62 -39.20 59.92 -60.67
C PRO A 62 -39.31 59.27 -59.28
N LEU A 63 -40.15 58.24 -59.10
CA LEU A 63 -40.40 57.54 -57.83
C LEU A 63 -39.80 56.13 -57.75
N ALA A 64 -39.14 55.63 -58.79
CA ALA A 64 -38.64 54.25 -58.81
C ALA A 64 -37.35 54.04 -58.00
N LEU A 65 -36.45 55.03 -57.96
CA LEU A 65 -35.19 54.98 -57.21
C LEU A 65 -35.40 54.94 -55.68
N PRO A 66 -36.28 55.78 -55.08
CA PRO A 66 -36.56 55.72 -53.64
C PRO A 66 -37.15 54.38 -53.19
N ARG A 67 -37.99 53.75 -54.02
CA ARG A 67 -38.59 52.45 -53.71
C ARG A 67 -37.55 51.33 -53.67
N ALA A 68 -36.63 51.31 -54.64
CA ALA A 68 -35.54 50.33 -54.66
C ALA A 68 -34.60 50.48 -53.46
N GLN A 69 -34.29 51.72 -53.05
CA GLN A 69 -33.51 51.99 -51.85
C GLN A 69 -34.22 51.49 -50.58
N SER A 70 -35.50 51.81 -50.40
CA SER A 70 -36.29 51.36 -49.25
C SER A 70 -36.32 49.82 -49.12
N VAL A 71 -36.54 49.10 -50.23
CA VAL A 71 -36.51 47.63 -50.26
C VAL A 71 -35.12 47.08 -49.94
N PHE A 72 -34.06 47.73 -50.42
CA PHE A 72 -32.69 47.33 -50.10
C PHE A 72 -32.38 47.50 -48.60
N TYR A 73 -32.73 48.64 -48.00
CA TYR A 73 -32.52 48.88 -46.57
C TYR A 73 -33.30 47.89 -45.71
N ALA A 74 -34.56 47.60 -46.05
CA ALA A 74 -35.37 46.63 -45.33
C ALA A 74 -34.73 45.22 -45.37
N ASN A 75 -34.28 44.77 -46.54
CA ASN A 75 -33.58 43.48 -46.65
C ASN A 75 -32.23 43.49 -45.90
N ASN A 76 -31.46 44.58 -45.97
CA ASN A 76 -30.20 44.67 -45.24
C ASN A 76 -30.38 44.60 -43.71
N ILE A 77 -31.47 45.20 -43.20
CA ILE A 77 -31.82 45.11 -41.78
C ILE A 77 -32.21 43.67 -41.43
N LEU A 78 -33.05 43.02 -42.24
CA LEU A 78 -33.44 41.62 -42.02
C LEU A 78 -32.22 40.69 -42.06
N ASP A 79 -31.33 40.86 -43.03
CA ASP A 79 -30.11 40.05 -43.16
C ASP A 79 -29.18 40.25 -41.95
N LYS A 80 -29.07 41.49 -41.44
CA LYS A 80 -28.32 41.79 -40.21
C LYS A 80 -28.95 41.12 -38.99
N CYS A 81 -30.29 41.16 -38.86
CA CYS A 81 -30.99 40.51 -37.76
C CYS A 81 -30.81 38.97 -37.81
N LEU A 82 -30.95 38.35 -38.99
CA LEU A 82 -30.76 36.92 -39.16
C LEU A 82 -29.32 36.49 -38.89
N TRP A 83 -28.34 37.28 -39.36
CA TRP A 83 -26.93 37.01 -39.08
C TRP A 83 -26.60 37.16 -37.59
N GLN A 84 -27.14 38.18 -36.93
CA GLN A 84 -26.99 38.35 -35.48
C GLN A 84 -27.58 37.18 -34.70
N GLN A 85 -28.77 36.72 -35.09
CA GLN A 85 -29.42 35.56 -34.49
C GLN A 85 -28.55 34.30 -34.66
N GLN A 86 -28.03 34.07 -35.86
CA GLN A 86 -27.18 32.92 -36.12
C GLN A 86 -25.87 32.95 -35.32
N VAL A 87 -25.28 34.14 -35.12
CA VAL A 87 -24.07 34.29 -34.28
C VAL A 87 -24.37 33.96 -32.82
N GLU A 88 -25.55 34.37 -32.33
CA GLU A 88 -26.01 34.08 -30.98
C GLU A 88 -26.26 32.58 -30.79
N ASP A 89 -27.01 31.95 -31.68
CA ASP A 89 -27.30 30.51 -31.64
C ASP A 89 -26.00 29.69 -31.67
N ASN A 90 -25.06 30.05 -32.56
CA ASN A 90 -23.75 29.41 -32.63
C ASN A 90 -22.93 29.59 -31.34
N ARG A 91 -23.07 30.74 -30.65
CA ARG A 91 -22.39 30.99 -29.38
C ARG A 91 -22.98 30.11 -28.27
N ASP A 92 -24.30 30.05 -28.18
CA ASP A 92 -25.01 29.25 -27.17
C ASP A 92 -24.72 27.76 -27.36
N GLU A 93 -24.68 27.27 -28.60
CA GLU A 93 -24.28 25.90 -28.93
C GLU A 93 -22.84 25.61 -28.49
N GLN A 94 -21.90 26.53 -28.73
CA GLN A 94 -20.51 26.39 -28.28
C GLN A 94 -20.40 26.39 -26.76
N GLU A 95 -21.11 27.27 -26.06
CA GLU A 95 -21.13 27.30 -24.60
C GLU A 95 -21.74 26.02 -24.02
N HIS A 96 -22.84 25.54 -24.58
CA HIS A 96 -23.46 24.29 -24.17
C HIS A 96 -22.52 23.12 -24.38
N GLN A 97 -21.85 23.04 -25.53
CA GLN A 97 -20.87 21.99 -25.82
C GLN A 97 -19.69 22.04 -24.85
N GLN A 98 -19.15 23.23 -24.55
CA GLN A 98 -18.07 23.40 -23.57
C GLN A 98 -18.48 22.95 -22.16
N ARG A 99 -19.72 23.24 -21.73
CA ARG A 99 -20.25 22.77 -20.44
C ARG A 99 -20.34 21.24 -20.41
N MET A 100 -20.87 20.63 -21.47
CA MET A 100 -20.98 19.16 -21.57
C MET A 100 -19.60 18.48 -21.58
N ASP A 101 -18.62 19.06 -22.26
CA ASP A 101 -17.26 18.54 -22.31
C ASP A 101 -16.56 18.69 -20.96
N LYS A 102 -16.77 19.81 -20.26
CA LYS A 102 -16.26 20.03 -18.91
C LYS A 102 -16.86 19.03 -17.93
N ASP A 103 -18.18 18.86 -17.92
CA ASP A 103 -18.88 17.90 -17.05
C ASP A 103 -18.42 16.47 -17.36
N LYS A 104 -18.20 16.13 -18.63
CA LYS A 104 -17.66 14.83 -19.02
C LYS A 104 -16.23 14.65 -18.50
N GLN A 105 -15.39 15.67 -18.59
CA GLN A 105 -14.02 15.62 -18.08
C GLN A 105 -14.00 15.50 -16.55
N GLU A 106 -14.87 16.21 -15.85
CA GLU A 106 -15.01 16.12 -14.39
C GLU A 106 -15.45 14.71 -13.96
N ARG A 107 -16.43 14.10 -14.65
CA ARG A 107 -16.83 12.70 -14.39
C ARG A 107 -15.68 11.72 -14.61
N LEU A 108 -14.94 11.86 -15.72
CA LEU A 108 -13.79 11.00 -16.00
C LEU A 108 -12.68 11.15 -14.94
N ASN A 109 -12.41 12.38 -14.51
CA ASN A 109 -11.43 12.62 -13.45
C ASN A 109 -11.89 11.99 -12.12
N GLN A 110 -13.18 12.10 -11.78
CA GLN A 110 -13.73 11.51 -10.56
C GLN A 110 -13.67 9.98 -10.60
N GLU A 111 -14.00 9.37 -11.74
CA GLU A 111 -13.87 7.92 -11.95
C GLU A 111 -12.42 7.46 -11.80
N CYS A 112 -11.47 8.19 -12.39
CA CYS A 112 -10.04 7.91 -12.28
C CYS A 112 -9.54 7.97 -10.82
N ILE A 113 -9.95 9.00 -10.06
CA ILE A 113 -9.61 9.13 -8.64
C ILE A 113 -10.20 7.97 -7.83
N ASN A 114 -11.45 7.58 -8.11
CA ASN A 114 -12.11 6.49 -7.42
C ASN A 114 -11.42 5.14 -7.71
N GLU A 115 -11.06 4.88 -8.97
CA GLU A 115 -10.32 3.66 -9.38
C GLU A 115 -8.93 3.60 -8.73
N GLU A 116 -8.21 4.73 -8.68
CA GLU A 116 -6.92 4.81 -7.98
C GLU A 116 -7.06 4.58 -6.47
N GLU A 117 -8.14 5.08 -5.86
CA GLU A 117 -8.40 4.84 -4.44
C GLU A 117 -8.76 3.38 -4.15
N GLU A 118 -9.55 2.74 -5.02
CA GLU A 118 -9.90 1.32 -4.90
C GLU A 118 -8.68 0.42 -5.05
N THR A 119 -7.84 0.67 -6.06
CA THR A 119 -6.58 -0.06 -6.24
C THR A 119 -5.63 0.11 -5.05
N ARG A 120 -5.50 1.32 -4.49
CA ARG A 120 -4.73 1.56 -3.26
C ARG A 120 -5.29 0.79 -2.07
N LYS A 121 -6.61 0.76 -1.90
CA LYS A 121 -7.27 -0.01 -0.82
C LYS A 121 -7.01 -1.51 -0.99
N GLU A 122 -7.05 -2.03 -2.21
CA GLU A 122 -6.70 -3.43 -2.50
C GLU A 122 -5.23 -3.74 -2.20
N GLU A 123 -4.31 -2.85 -2.58
CA GLU A 123 -2.91 -2.98 -2.24
C GLU A 123 -2.67 -2.97 -0.74
N CYS A 124 -3.32 -2.07 0.01
CA CYS A 124 -3.27 -2.05 1.47
C CYS A 124 -3.78 -3.36 2.09
N LYS A 125 -4.83 -3.98 1.52
CA LYS A 125 -5.34 -5.28 1.98
C LYS A 125 -4.38 -6.43 1.69
N LYS A 126 -3.77 -6.45 0.50
CA LYS A 126 -2.81 -7.49 0.07
C LYS A 126 -1.47 -7.37 0.80
N ASN A 127 -1.04 -6.13 1.07
CA ASN A 127 0.27 -5.84 1.66
C ASN A 127 0.14 -5.05 2.96
N LYS A 128 -0.51 -5.66 3.96
CA LYS A 128 -0.76 -5.03 5.27
C LYS A 128 0.52 -4.50 5.91
N PHE A 129 1.62 -5.25 5.82
CA PHE A 129 2.90 -4.92 6.45
C PHE A 129 3.61 -3.70 5.84
N LYS A 130 3.51 -3.50 4.52
CA LYS A 130 4.14 -2.34 3.85
C LYS A 130 3.46 -1.01 4.21
N TYR A 131 2.17 -1.05 4.50
CA TYR A 131 1.36 0.14 4.75
C TYR A 131 1.01 0.35 6.23
N ILE A 132 1.69 -0.36 7.16
CA ILE A 132 1.56 -0.08 8.60
C ILE A 132 2.11 1.33 8.84
N PRO A 133 1.31 2.26 9.41
CA PRO A 133 1.80 3.58 9.75
C PRO A 133 2.99 3.48 10.71
N ILE A 134 4.12 4.05 10.31
CA ILE A 134 5.29 4.14 11.19
C ILE A 134 4.92 5.13 12.30
N LEU A 135 4.78 4.64 13.53
CA LEU A 135 4.50 5.46 14.70
C LEU A 135 5.76 6.26 15.06
N TRP A 136 5.92 7.45 14.45
CA TRP A 136 7.07 8.34 14.64
C TRP A 136 7.31 8.74 16.11
N ASN A 137 6.25 8.76 16.92
CA ASN A 137 6.32 9.13 18.34
C ASN A 137 6.63 7.95 19.27
N SER A 138 6.67 6.72 18.75
CA SER A 138 7.22 5.60 19.50
C SER A 138 8.71 5.64 19.26
N GLY A 139 9.45 6.30 20.16
CA GLY A 139 10.91 6.31 20.10
C GLY A 139 11.41 4.88 19.92
N ILE A 140 12.45 4.69 19.11
CA ILE A 140 13.14 3.40 19.02
C ILE A 140 13.39 2.98 20.47
N PRO A 141 12.90 1.80 20.92
CA PRO A 141 13.20 1.35 22.26
C PRO A 141 14.72 1.30 22.36
N ASN A 142 15.29 2.24 23.13
CA ASN A 142 16.74 2.39 23.26
C ASN A 142 17.37 1.23 24.05
N ASN A 143 16.51 0.35 24.57
CA ASN A 143 16.87 -0.85 25.28
C ASN A 143 16.79 -1.99 24.27
N GLN A 144 17.94 -2.56 23.96
CA GLN A 144 18.00 -3.85 23.29
C GLN A 144 17.21 -4.84 24.15
N SER A 145 16.18 -5.46 23.59
CA SER A 145 15.37 -6.46 24.30
C SER A 145 16.27 -7.64 24.67
N VAL A 146 16.67 -7.71 25.93
CA VAL A 146 17.56 -8.76 26.41
C VAL A 146 16.72 -10.01 26.61
N THR A 147 16.67 -10.85 25.58
CA THR A 147 15.86 -12.07 25.61
C THR A 147 16.63 -13.17 26.33
N PRO A 148 16.04 -13.83 27.35
CA PRO A 148 16.64 -14.99 27.99
C PRO A 148 16.92 -16.14 27.01
N CYS A 149 17.72 -17.11 27.42
CA CYS A 149 17.92 -18.31 26.61
C CYS A 149 16.59 -19.04 26.37
N LEU A 150 16.44 -19.69 25.20
CA LEU A 150 15.20 -20.40 24.87
C LEU A 150 14.87 -21.52 25.86
N TYR A 151 15.90 -22.12 26.46
CA TYR A 151 15.73 -23.11 27.53
C TYR A 151 14.98 -22.52 28.74
N ALA A 152 15.38 -21.33 29.20
CA ALA A 152 14.70 -20.64 30.28
C ALA A 152 13.27 -20.25 29.89
N LEU A 153 13.05 -19.75 28.67
CA LEU A 153 11.69 -19.44 28.20
C LEU A 153 10.78 -20.68 28.17
N ARG A 154 11.27 -21.82 27.67
CA ARG A 154 10.49 -23.07 27.62
C ARG A 154 10.15 -23.61 29.01
N LYS A 155 11.09 -23.51 29.95
CA LYS A 155 10.84 -23.92 31.34
C LYS A 155 9.86 -22.98 32.03
N LEU A 156 9.93 -21.67 31.75
CA LEU A 156 8.89 -20.72 32.16
C LEU A 156 7.53 -21.09 31.54
N ASP A 157 7.46 -21.42 30.25
CA ASP A 157 6.17 -21.83 29.66
C ASP A 157 5.57 -23.08 30.32
N LYS A 158 6.41 -24.00 30.80
CA LYS A 158 5.99 -25.20 31.54
C LYS A 158 5.69 -24.95 33.02
N GLY A 159 6.04 -23.78 33.55
CA GLY A 159 5.99 -23.49 34.99
C GLY A 159 6.98 -24.30 35.82
N GLU A 160 8.09 -24.73 35.22
CA GLU A 160 9.16 -25.44 35.91
C GLU A 160 10.08 -24.45 36.65
N TYR A 161 10.73 -24.96 37.71
CA TYR A 161 11.74 -24.19 38.42
C TYR A 161 12.94 -23.86 37.52
N LEU A 162 13.41 -22.63 37.64
CA LEU A 162 14.54 -22.07 36.90
C LEU A 162 15.39 -21.24 37.84
N GLU A 163 16.70 -21.44 37.76
CA GLU A 163 17.69 -20.62 38.44
C GLU A 163 17.66 -19.18 37.90
N LEU A 164 17.79 -18.20 38.81
CA LEU A 164 17.84 -16.78 38.45
C LEU A 164 19.08 -16.43 37.61
N TRP A 165 20.10 -17.30 37.60
CA TRP A 165 21.33 -17.12 36.83
C TRP A 165 21.07 -16.88 35.34
N TYR A 166 20.04 -17.52 34.75
CA TYR A 166 19.69 -17.33 33.33
C TYR A 166 19.25 -15.90 32.98
N PHE A 167 18.88 -15.09 33.98
CA PHE A 167 18.44 -13.70 33.82
C PHE A 167 19.56 -12.70 34.18
N MET A 168 20.73 -13.18 34.56
CA MET A 168 21.92 -12.35 34.80
C MET A 168 22.65 -12.01 33.51
N ASN A 169 23.55 -11.03 33.55
CA ASN A 169 24.33 -10.65 32.36
C ASN A 169 25.10 -11.83 31.78
N ASP A 170 25.71 -12.65 32.63
CA ASP A 170 26.48 -13.82 32.21
C ASP A 170 25.59 -14.89 31.57
N GLY A 171 24.42 -15.18 32.16
CA GLY A 171 23.45 -16.11 31.59
C GLY A 171 22.86 -15.62 30.27
N LEU A 172 22.70 -14.31 30.10
CA LEU A 172 22.20 -13.68 28.88
C LEU A 172 23.27 -13.60 27.78
N ASP A 173 24.52 -13.38 28.14
CA ASP A 173 25.65 -13.46 27.20
C ASP A 173 25.82 -14.89 26.69
N GLU A 174 25.77 -15.88 27.59
CA GLU A 174 25.77 -17.30 27.24
C GLU A 174 24.60 -17.65 26.31
N ALA A 175 23.39 -17.14 26.61
CA ALA A 175 22.21 -17.30 25.76
C ALA A 175 22.46 -16.77 24.34
N SER A 176 23.07 -15.58 24.22
CA SER A 176 23.36 -14.94 22.94
C SER A 176 24.41 -15.69 22.11
N ASN A 177 25.34 -16.37 22.79
CA ASN A 177 26.40 -17.16 22.17
C ASN A 177 25.95 -18.59 21.84
N SER A 178 24.94 -19.12 22.54
CA SER A 178 24.40 -20.46 22.34
C SER A 178 23.54 -20.54 21.08
N LYS A 179 23.93 -21.39 20.12
CA LYS A 179 23.22 -21.56 18.82
C LYS A 179 22.13 -22.63 18.83
N THR A 180 21.92 -23.31 19.95
CA THR A 180 21.18 -24.59 19.99
C THR A 180 19.95 -24.46 20.87
N THR A 181 18.78 -24.66 20.26
CA THR A 181 17.46 -24.25 20.76
C THR A 181 16.49 -25.42 20.89
N ASP A 182 17.00 -26.62 21.15
CA ASP A 182 16.11 -27.74 21.43
C ASP A 182 16.64 -28.65 22.55
N ASP A 183 15.84 -28.77 23.61
CA ASP A 183 16.12 -29.59 24.80
C ASP A 183 16.23 -31.08 24.42
N ASP A 184 15.44 -31.49 23.41
CA ASP A 184 15.42 -32.83 22.82
C ASP A 184 16.49 -33.03 21.73
N ALA A 185 17.26 -32.00 21.37
CA ALA A 185 18.35 -32.18 20.42
C ALA A 185 19.50 -32.93 21.07
N MET A 186 20.13 -33.82 20.29
CA MET A 186 21.36 -34.48 20.69
C MET A 186 22.55 -33.66 20.17
N ILE A 187 23.45 -33.29 21.07
CA ILE A 187 24.73 -32.64 20.76
C ILE A 187 25.82 -33.72 20.73
N LEU A 188 26.69 -33.66 19.73
CA LEU A 188 27.88 -34.50 19.67
C LEU A 188 29.00 -33.86 20.49
N LEU A 189 29.36 -34.48 21.62
CA LEU A 189 30.47 -34.08 22.47
C LEU A 189 31.70 -34.94 22.18
N THR A 190 32.84 -34.30 21.95
CA THR A 190 34.14 -34.96 21.84
C THR A 190 34.80 -34.99 23.22
N LEU A 191 35.00 -36.19 23.76
CA LEU A 191 35.66 -36.40 25.04
C LEU A 191 37.18 -36.23 24.90
N ALA A 192 37.87 -36.02 26.02
CA ALA A 192 39.32 -35.82 26.05
C ALA A 192 40.14 -37.00 25.48
N ASP A 193 39.56 -38.19 25.38
CA ASP A 193 40.14 -39.38 24.76
C ASP A 193 39.94 -39.42 23.23
N GLY A 194 39.29 -38.41 22.64
CA GLY A 194 38.99 -38.31 21.22
C GLY A 194 37.75 -39.10 20.78
N SER A 195 37.03 -39.74 21.71
CA SER A 195 35.76 -40.40 21.41
C SER A 195 34.62 -39.38 21.31
N ASN A 196 33.64 -39.65 20.45
CA ASN A 196 32.46 -38.80 20.31
C ASN A 196 31.25 -39.48 20.97
N THR A 197 30.57 -38.78 21.87
CA THR A 197 29.34 -39.24 22.52
C THR A 197 28.19 -38.31 22.18
N TRP A 198 27.02 -38.87 21.91
CA TRP A 198 25.78 -38.10 21.78
C TRP A 198 25.20 -37.87 23.17
N VAL A 199 25.02 -36.61 23.53
CA VAL A 199 24.44 -36.21 24.81
C VAL A 199 23.30 -35.24 24.52
N SER A 200 22.23 -35.28 25.30
CA SER A 200 21.14 -34.32 25.14
C SER A 200 21.67 -32.89 25.36
N ALA A 201 21.19 -31.95 24.54
CA ALA A 201 21.50 -30.54 24.67
C ALA A 201 21.18 -30.04 26.09
N ALA A 202 20.08 -30.51 26.67
CA ALA A 202 19.67 -30.25 28.05
C ALA A 202 20.81 -30.54 29.05
N SER A 203 21.46 -31.69 28.92
CA SER A 203 22.51 -32.12 29.84
C SER A 203 23.84 -31.38 29.65
N THR A 204 24.05 -30.70 28.53
CA THR A 204 25.29 -29.95 28.27
C THR A 204 25.16 -28.49 28.72
N CYS A 205 23.95 -27.90 28.64
CA CYS A 205 23.67 -26.56 29.16
C CYS A 205 23.74 -26.49 30.69
N ASN A 206 23.55 -27.61 31.39
CA ASN A 206 23.42 -27.64 32.85
C ASN A 206 24.75 -27.80 33.62
N THR A 207 25.89 -28.00 32.95
CA THR A 207 27.06 -28.58 33.66
C THR A 207 28.24 -27.66 33.92
N CYS A 208 28.34 -26.44 33.38
CA CYS A 208 29.57 -25.65 33.58
C CYS A 208 29.44 -24.25 34.19
N LEU A 209 28.29 -23.57 34.16
CA LEU A 209 28.25 -22.15 34.55
C LEU A 209 27.02 -21.70 35.37
N VAL A 210 25.99 -22.53 35.49
CA VAL A 210 24.76 -22.14 36.21
C VAL A 210 25.05 -22.05 37.71
N ILE A 211 25.02 -20.83 38.25
CA ILE A 211 25.12 -20.58 39.69
C ILE A 211 23.74 -20.82 40.30
N LYS A 212 23.70 -21.55 41.40
CA LYS A 212 22.45 -21.77 42.14
C LYS A 212 21.99 -20.48 42.81
N ASP A 213 20.68 -20.35 43.01
CA ASP A 213 20.09 -19.18 43.68
C ASP A 213 20.64 -18.93 45.10
N GLU A 214 21.10 -19.99 45.79
CA GLU A 214 21.71 -19.90 47.13
C GLU A 214 23.11 -19.28 47.12
N ASP A 215 23.83 -19.41 46.01
CA ASP A 215 25.20 -18.95 45.83
C ASP A 215 25.28 -17.59 45.11
N LEU A 216 24.13 -17.04 44.70
CA LEU A 216 24.04 -15.76 44.01
C LEU A 216 24.35 -14.61 44.97
N SER A 217 25.17 -13.65 44.52
CA SER A 217 25.34 -12.42 45.28
C SER A 217 24.02 -11.64 45.32
N PHE A 218 23.85 -10.85 46.37
CA PHE A 218 22.61 -10.08 46.52
C PHE A 218 22.42 -9.04 45.41
N GLU A 219 23.53 -8.50 44.86
CA GLU A 219 23.49 -7.56 43.73
C GLU A 219 23.00 -8.25 42.46
N GLU A 220 23.55 -9.41 42.15
CA GLU A 220 23.11 -10.29 41.05
C GLU A 220 21.65 -10.67 41.17
N PHE A 221 21.21 -11.06 42.37
CA PHE A 221 19.80 -11.34 42.67
C PHE A 221 18.91 -10.13 42.33
N CYS A 222 19.30 -8.92 42.73
CA CYS A 222 18.54 -7.70 42.43
C CYS A 222 18.48 -7.36 40.94
N GLN A 223 19.52 -7.72 40.17
CA GLN A 223 19.55 -7.54 38.72
C GLN A 223 18.67 -8.57 37.99
N ALA A 224 18.69 -9.82 38.45
CA ALA A 224 17.94 -10.92 37.84
C ALA A 224 16.42 -10.80 38.05
N CYS A 225 15.97 -10.37 39.25
CA CYS A 225 14.55 -10.24 39.60
C CYS A 225 13.70 -9.46 38.57
N PRO A 226 14.00 -8.20 38.22
CA PRO A 226 13.18 -7.44 37.27
C PRO A 226 13.14 -8.09 35.89
N ARG A 227 14.26 -8.65 35.43
CA ARG A 227 14.35 -9.34 34.13
C ARG A 227 13.53 -10.63 34.10
N PHE A 228 13.47 -11.35 35.21
CA PHE A 228 12.58 -12.50 35.32
C PHE A 228 11.11 -12.08 35.24
N LEU A 229 10.72 -10.97 35.88
CA LEU A 229 9.34 -10.46 35.77
C LEU A 229 9.00 -10.07 34.33
N GLU A 230 9.92 -9.44 33.60
CA GLU A 230 9.76 -9.14 32.18
C GLU A 230 9.56 -10.43 31.36
N ALA A 231 10.37 -11.48 31.62
CA ALA A 231 10.21 -12.76 30.94
C ALA A 231 8.88 -13.48 31.27
N LEU A 232 8.35 -13.31 32.49
CA LEU A 232 7.00 -13.78 32.84
C LEU A 232 5.91 -13.03 32.08
N GLU A 233 6.09 -11.73 31.84
CA GLU A 233 5.17 -10.93 31.04
C GLU A 233 5.14 -11.42 29.58
N ASP A 234 6.32 -11.68 29.01
CA ASP A 234 6.49 -12.17 27.65
C ASP A 234 5.87 -13.58 27.44
N THR A 235 5.89 -14.41 28.49
CA THR A 235 5.28 -15.76 28.49
C THR A 235 3.80 -15.76 28.92
N ASN A 236 3.20 -14.57 29.05
CA ASN A 236 1.77 -14.36 29.32
C ASN A 236 1.27 -15.08 30.60
N TRP A 237 2.08 -15.07 31.66
CA TRP A 237 1.68 -15.61 32.95
C TRP A 237 0.54 -14.79 33.60
N PRO A 238 -0.30 -15.40 34.46
CA PRO A 238 -1.36 -14.68 35.16
C PRO A 238 -0.81 -13.50 35.98
N GLN A 239 -1.40 -12.31 35.83
CA GLN A 239 -0.94 -11.10 36.53
C GLN A 239 -0.89 -11.25 38.06
N ASP A 240 -1.79 -12.05 38.64
CA ASP A 240 -1.78 -12.29 40.09
C ASP A 240 -0.51 -13.01 40.54
N TRP A 241 0.04 -13.91 39.72
CA TRP A 241 1.27 -14.64 40.03
C TRP A 241 2.49 -13.73 39.88
N MET A 242 2.54 -12.91 38.81
CA MET A 242 3.56 -11.88 38.66
C MET A 242 3.56 -10.90 39.84
N ARG A 243 2.37 -10.45 40.28
CA ARG A 243 2.22 -9.57 41.44
C ARG A 243 2.71 -10.23 42.72
N MET A 244 2.35 -11.50 42.96
CA MET A 244 2.85 -12.24 44.12
C MET A 244 4.37 -12.37 44.11
N MET A 245 4.96 -12.70 42.96
CA MET A 245 6.43 -12.82 42.82
C MET A 245 7.13 -11.48 43.05
N ALA A 246 6.62 -10.41 42.45
CA ALA A 246 7.16 -9.06 42.64
C ALA A 246 7.10 -8.61 44.11
N LEU A 247 5.99 -8.90 44.81
CA LEU A 247 5.86 -8.60 46.23
C LEU A 247 6.82 -9.43 47.09
N PHE A 248 6.96 -10.72 46.78
CA PHE A 248 7.90 -11.61 47.47
C PHE A 248 9.34 -11.08 47.37
N TRP A 249 9.82 -10.79 46.15
CA TRP A 249 11.17 -10.27 45.96
C TRP A 249 11.39 -8.89 46.54
N ARG A 250 10.40 -7.98 46.42
CA ARG A 250 10.45 -6.68 47.09
C ARG A 250 10.63 -6.83 48.61
N ASN A 251 9.85 -7.72 49.23
CA ASN A 251 9.93 -7.95 50.67
C ASN A 251 11.28 -8.54 51.08
N LEU A 252 11.86 -9.41 50.24
CA LEU A 252 13.21 -9.93 50.45
C LEU A 252 14.27 -8.81 50.36
N GLN A 253 14.12 -7.90 49.38
CA GLN A 253 15.10 -6.83 49.15
C GLN A 253 15.08 -5.72 50.21
N VAL A 254 13.94 -5.49 50.85
CA VAL A 254 13.75 -4.48 51.91
C VAL A 254 13.85 -5.10 53.30
N HIS A 255 14.17 -6.40 53.40
CA HIS A 255 14.16 -7.10 54.68
C HIS A 255 15.20 -6.54 55.66
N LYS A 256 14.79 -6.39 56.93
CA LYS A 256 15.62 -5.82 58.01
C LYS A 256 16.95 -6.55 58.25
N TYR A 257 17.03 -7.84 57.91
CA TYR A 257 18.24 -8.67 58.08
C TYR A 257 19.11 -8.72 56.81
N ARG A 258 18.87 -7.86 55.81
CA ARG A 258 19.64 -7.85 54.56
C ARG A 258 21.12 -7.47 54.76
N SER A 259 21.39 -6.52 55.65
CA SER A 259 22.72 -5.89 55.77
C SER A 259 23.42 -6.22 57.09
N LEU A 260 23.07 -7.35 57.71
CA LEU A 260 23.67 -7.82 58.96
C LEU A 260 24.74 -8.89 58.70
#